data_AF-A0AAX0KQL4-F1
#
_entry.id   AF-A0AAX0KQL4-F1
#
_cell.length_a   1.000
_cell.length_b   1.000
_cell.length_c   1.000
_cell.angle_alpha   90.00
_cell.angle_beta   90.00
_cell.angle_gamma   90.00
#
_symmetry.space_group_name_H-M   'P 1'
#
loop_
_entity.id
_entity.type
_entity.pdbx_description
1 polymer ?
#
loop_
_entity_poly.entity_id
_entity_poly.type
_entity_poly.pdbx_seq_one_letter_code
_entity_poly.pdbx_strand_id
1 'polypeptide(L)'
;MAARKIWGFEITTSPSGKNIWPAKLKKEAVRRIDEEGTSPGELAAELGAHECLVRKWHVAARRTRGDMVLSNGPAFAEVKFNAASASEASVLPNTQQARIITGGVSIEFPLSIDEASLLKLLRAAGATK
;
A
#
# COMPACT_ATOMS: atom_id res chain seq x y z
N MET A 1 -18.44 16.68 31.31
CA MET A 1 -18.10 15.63 30.31
C MET A 1 -19.40 15.24 29.62
N ALA A 2 -19.52 15.40 28.31
CA ALA A 2 -20.71 14.97 27.58
C ALA A 2 -20.54 13.48 27.26
N ALA A 3 -21.32 12.63 27.95
CA ALA A 3 -21.42 11.20 27.66
C ALA A 3 -22.60 11.01 26.70
N ARG A 4 -22.34 10.40 25.53
CA ARG A 4 -23.40 10.02 24.59
C ARG A 4 -23.44 8.50 24.48
N LYS A 5 -24.66 7.95 24.40
CA LYS A 5 -24.88 6.50 24.32
C LYS A 5 -25.25 6.12 22.90
N ILE A 6 -24.48 5.25 22.27
CA ILE A 6 -24.74 4.73 20.92
C ILE A 6 -24.69 3.21 20.96
N TRP A 7 -25.74 2.55 20.48
CA TRP A 7 -25.91 1.08 20.54
C TRP A 7 -25.71 0.49 21.94
N GLY A 8 -26.06 1.23 22.97
CA GLY A 8 -25.84 0.82 24.36
C GLY A 8 -24.44 1.11 24.92
N PHE A 9 -23.49 1.54 24.10
CA PHE A 9 -22.12 1.89 24.52
C PHE A 9 -22.01 3.37 24.87
N GLU A 10 -21.35 3.65 25.99
CA GLU A 10 -21.05 5.01 26.41
C GLU A 10 -19.80 5.51 25.69
N ILE A 11 -19.93 6.66 25.02
CA ILE A 11 -18.84 7.37 24.36
C ILE A 11 -18.54 8.59 25.21
N THR A 12 -17.37 8.56 25.84
CA THR A 12 -16.85 9.69 26.58
C THR A 12 -16.01 10.57 25.67
N THR A 13 -15.93 11.85 26.03
CA THR A 13 -15.06 12.82 25.37
C THR A 13 -13.82 13.04 26.24
N SER A 14 -12.65 13.03 25.61
CA SER A 14 -11.41 13.40 26.29
C SER A 14 -11.43 14.89 26.70
N PRO A 15 -10.56 15.34 27.61
CA PRO A 15 -10.40 16.76 27.90
C PRO A 15 -10.07 17.62 26.67
N SER A 16 -9.52 17.01 25.61
CA SER A 16 -9.24 17.65 24.32
C SER A 16 -10.43 17.65 23.35
N GLY A 17 -11.63 17.24 23.79
CA GLY A 17 -12.85 17.18 22.96
C GLY A 17 -12.92 16.01 21.97
N LYS A 18 -11.99 15.05 22.01
CA LYS A 18 -12.00 13.90 21.10
C LYS A 18 -12.88 12.78 21.68
N ASN A 19 -13.67 12.15 20.83
CA ASN A 19 -14.45 10.97 21.21
C ASN A 19 -13.53 9.79 21.52
N ILE A 20 -13.72 9.17 22.68
CA ILE A 20 -13.07 7.93 23.09
C ILE A 20 -13.99 6.79 22.70
N TRP A 21 -13.57 6.00 21.71
CA TRP A 21 -14.36 4.92 21.16
C TRP A 21 -14.06 3.59 21.86
N PRO A 22 -15.04 3.00 22.58
CA PRO A 22 -14.84 1.74 23.29
C PRO A 22 -14.48 0.59 22.34
N ALA A 23 -13.63 -0.33 22.79
CA ALA A 23 -13.24 -1.49 21.98
C ALA A 23 -14.43 -2.36 21.57
N LYS A 24 -15.44 -2.52 22.46
CA LYS A 24 -16.67 -3.26 22.16
C LYS A 24 -17.48 -2.62 21.03
N LEU A 25 -17.59 -1.28 21.02
CA LEU A 25 -18.25 -0.54 19.93
C LEU A 25 -17.50 -0.73 18.60
N LYS A 26 -16.17 -0.65 18.60
CA LYS A 26 -15.38 -0.89 17.39
C LYS A 26 -15.60 -2.30 16.83
N LYS A 27 -15.67 -3.31 17.71
CA LYS A 27 -15.97 -4.70 17.32
C LYS A 27 -17.37 -4.82 16.73
N GLU A 28 -18.36 -4.18 17.35
CA GLU A 28 -19.74 -4.18 16.84
C GLU A 28 -19.84 -3.51 15.47
N ALA A 29 -19.17 -2.37 15.28
CA ALA A 29 -19.13 -1.70 13.98
C ALA A 29 -18.52 -2.60 12.89
N VAL A 30 -17.45 -3.33 13.20
CA VAL A 30 -16.85 -4.30 12.28
C VAL A 30 -17.79 -5.48 12.02
N ARG A 31 -18.46 -6.00 13.05
CA ARG A 31 -19.44 -7.08 12.94
C ARG A 31 -20.55 -6.72 11.94
N ARG A 32 -21.12 -5.52 12.04
CA ARG A 32 -22.15 -5.05 11.08
C ARG A 32 -21.64 -4.93 9.65
N ILE A 33 -20.39 -4.49 9.46
CA ILE A 33 -19.80 -4.44 8.10
C ILE A 33 -19.66 -5.84 7.51
N ASP A 34 -19.17 -6.81 8.30
CA ASP A 34 -18.86 -8.15 7.81
C ASP A 34 -20.10 -9.06 7.70
N GLU A 35 -21.02 -8.97 8.67
CA GLU A 35 -22.20 -9.86 8.78
C GLU A 35 -23.47 -9.25 8.17
N GLU A 36 -23.69 -7.95 8.36
CA GLU A 36 -24.90 -7.24 7.91
C GLU A 36 -24.69 -6.51 6.58
N GLY A 37 -23.44 -6.44 6.09
CA GLY A 37 -23.08 -5.77 4.85
C GLY A 37 -23.24 -4.24 4.89
N THR A 38 -23.37 -3.63 6.08
CA THR A 38 -23.56 -2.19 6.21
C THR A 38 -22.35 -1.43 5.69
N SER A 39 -22.59 -0.34 4.96
CA SER A 39 -21.47 0.47 4.46
C SER A 39 -20.77 1.23 5.60
N PRO A 40 -19.45 1.45 5.51
CA PRO A 40 -18.73 2.27 6.50
C PRO A 40 -19.26 3.71 6.62
N GLY A 41 -19.85 4.24 5.54
CA GLY A 41 -20.44 5.58 5.51
C GLY A 41 -21.72 5.68 6.34
N GLU A 42 -22.62 4.70 6.22
CA GLU A 42 -23.85 4.63 7.03
C GLU A 42 -23.54 4.49 8.52
N LEU A 43 -22.62 3.59 8.89
CA LEU A 43 -22.20 3.44 10.29
C LEU A 43 -21.53 4.72 10.81
N ALA A 44 -20.77 5.42 9.98
CA ALA A 44 -20.15 6.67 10.39
C ALA A 44 -21.18 7.78 10.65
N ALA A 45 -22.21 7.88 9.81
CA ALA A 45 -23.33 8.80 10.03
C ALA A 45 -24.08 8.47 11.32
N GLU A 46 -24.38 7.20 11.57
CA GLU A 46 -25.08 6.75 12.79
C GLU A 46 -24.26 7.00 14.07
N LEU A 47 -22.94 6.79 14.00
CA LEU A 47 -22.02 7.04 15.11
C LEU A 47 -21.69 8.54 15.29
N GLY A 48 -22.01 9.39 14.31
CA GLY A 48 -21.47 10.75 14.24
C GLY A 48 -19.94 10.75 14.26
N ALA A 49 -19.34 9.87 13.46
CA ALA A 49 -17.91 9.69 13.28
C ALA A 49 -17.52 10.01 11.84
N HIS A 50 -16.22 10.14 11.58
CA HIS A 50 -15.72 10.25 10.22
C HIS A 50 -15.59 8.86 9.59
N GLU A 51 -16.04 8.66 8.35
CA GLU A 51 -16.01 7.37 7.65
C GLU A 51 -14.63 6.71 7.62
N CYS A 52 -13.58 7.48 7.32
CA CYS A 52 -12.19 7.01 7.37
C CYS A 52 -11.83 6.32 8.70
N LEU A 53 -12.40 6.75 9.84
CA LEU A 53 -12.17 6.12 11.14
C LEU A 53 -12.77 4.71 11.21
N VAL A 54 -13.99 4.54 10.71
CA VAL A 54 -14.69 3.25 10.66
C VAL A 54 -13.95 2.27 9.73
N ARG A 55 -13.50 2.75 8.56
CA ARG A 55 -12.65 1.95 7.64
C ARG A 55 -11.36 1.49 8.32
N LYS A 56 -10.70 2.35 9.11
CA LYS A 56 -9.50 1.97 9.86
C LYS A 56 -9.78 0.86 10.88
N TRP A 57 -10.93 0.88 11.55
CA TRP A 57 -11.32 -0.20 12.47
C TRP A 57 -11.52 -1.52 11.74
N HIS A 58 -12.16 -1.49 10.58
CA HIS A 58 -12.35 -2.67 9.73
C HIS A 58 -11.03 -3.25 9.23
N VAL A 59 -10.12 -2.42 8.73
CA VAL A 59 -8.78 -2.85 8.31
C VAL A 59 -7.98 -3.43 9.49
N ALA A 60 -8.04 -2.80 10.66
CA ALA A 60 -7.37 -3.29 11.85
C ALA A 60 -7.93 -4.66 12.29
N ALA A 61 -9.25 -4.84 12.24
CA ALA A 61 -9.88 -6.11 12.59
C ALA A 61 -9.52 -7.24 11.62
N ARG A 62 -9.51 -6.97 10.31
CA ARG A 62 -9.00 -7.91 9.29
C ARG A 62 -7.57 -8.35 9.59
N ARG A 63 -6.67 -7.38 9.85
CA ARG A 63 -5.27 -7.68 10.22
C ARG A 63 -5.17 -8.55 11.47
N THR A 64 -5.98 -8.31 12.49
CA THR A 64 -5.97 -9.14 13.71
C THR A 64 -6.51 -10.56 13.50
N ARG A 65 -7.40 -10.76 12.52
CA ARG A 65 -7.88 -12.10 12.13
C ARG A 65 -6.87 -12.88 11.28
N GLY A 66 -5.77 -12.24 10.86
CA GLY A 66 -4.84 -12.84 9.91
C GLY A 66 -5.35 -12.82 8.47
N ASP A 67 -6.40 -12.04 8.17
CA ASP A 67 -6.78 -11.73 6.79
C ASP A 67 -5.65 -10.88 6.19
N MET A 68 -4.66 -11.56 5.64
CA MET A 68 -3.68 -10.91 4.78
C MET A 68 -4.48 -10.33 3.62
N VAL A 69 -4.31 -9.03 3.39
CA VAL A 69 -4.69 -8.45 2.11
C VAL A 69 -3.78 -9.15 1.09
N LEU A 70 -4.28 -10.22 0.50
CA LEU A 70 -3.86 -10.67 -0.80
C LEU A 70 -4.19 -9.50 -1.72
N SER A 71 -3.29 -8.53 -1.80
CA SER A 71 -3.19 -7.70 -2.98
C SER A 71 -2.97 -8.68 -4.12
N ASN A 72 -4.06 -9.10 -4.77
CA ASN A 72 -4.05 -9.99 -5.93
C ASN A 72 -3.43 -9.24 -7.11
N GLY A 73 -2.14 -8.93 -6.99
CA GLY A 73 -1.37 -8.20 -7.97
C GLY A 73 -0.20 -7.46 -7.32
N PRO A 74 0.98 -7.42 -7.96
CA PRO A 74 2.04 -6.50 -7.57
C PRO A 74 1.49 -5.07 -7.55
N ALA A 75 1.96 -4.24 -6.63
CA ALA A 75 1.67 -2.79 -6.57
C ALA A 75 2.30 -2.00 -7.75
N PHE A 76 2.67 -2.70 -8.81
CA PHE A 76 3.33 -2.19 -10.01
C PHE A 76 2.51 -2.64 -11.22
N ALA A 77 2.16 -1.69 -12.08
CA ALA A 77 1.55 -1.97 -13.37
C ALA A 77 2.65 -2.21 -14.42
N GLU A 78 2.51 -3.27 -15.21
CA GLU A 78 3.36 -3.47 -16.39
C GLU A 78 3.09 -2.35 -17.40
N VAL A 79 4.05 -1.44 -17.59
CA VAL A 79 3.98 -0.42 -18.63
C VAL A 79 4.62 -0.99 -19.90
N LYS A 80 3.78 -1.46 -20.83
CA LYS A 80 4.24 -1.86 -22.16
C LYS A 80 4.48 -0.59 -22.99
N PHE A 81 5.76 -0.25 -23.19
CA PHE A 81 6.13 0.77 -24.17
C PHE A 81 6.03 0.16 -25.57
N ASN A 82 5.09 0.67 -26.37
CA ASN A 82 5.07 0.36 -27.79
C ASN A 82 6.23 1.13 -28.42
N ALA A 83 7.32 0.43 -28.76
CA ALA A 83 8.46 1.01 -29.44
C ALA A 83 8.13 1.27 -30.92
N ALA A 84 7.28 2.27 -31.17
CA ALA A 84 7.05 2.88 -32.47
C ALA A 84 6.43 4.27 -32.17
N SER A 85 7.08 5.40 -32.34
CA SER A 85 8.21 5.72 -33.20
C SER A 85 8.88 6.97 -32.65
N ALA A 86 10.17 6.88 -32.33
CA ALA A 86 11.04 8.03 -32.28
C ALA A 86 12.33 7.65 -33.03
N SER A 87 12.49 8.36 -34.13
CA SER A 87 13.53 8.29 -35.15
C SER A 87 14.95 8.37 -34.56
N GLU A 88 15.82 7.54 -35.14
CA GLU A 88 17.26 7.72 -35.40
C GLU A 88 18.22 8.04 -34.24
N ALA A 89 18.91 6.98 -33.78
CA ALA A 89 20.37 6.89 -33.90
C ALA A 89 20.79 5.42 -33.77
N SER A 90 21.46 4.91 -34.80
CA SER A 90 21.97 3.55 -34.92
C SER A 90 23.02 3.24 -33.85
N VAL A 91 22.70 2.34 -32.93
CA VAL A 91 23.70 1.49 -32.27
C VAL A 91 23.20 0.06 -32.45
N LEU A 92 23.92 -0.70 -33.28
CA LEU A 92 23.67 -2.13 -33.48
C LEU A 92 23.40 -2.80 -32.13
N PRO A 93 22.29 -3.54 -31.96
CA PRO A 93 22.07 -4.29 -30.74
C PRO A 93 23.15 -5.36 -30.65
N ASN A 94 24.20 -5.09 -29.88
CA ASN A 94 25.17 -6.10 -29.53
C ASN A 94 24.44 -7.11 -28.64
N THR A 95 23.95 -8.19 -29.25
CA THR A 95 23.15 -9.25 -28.60
C THR A 95 23.93 -10.01 -27.52
N GLN A 96 25.20 -9.68 -27.32
CA GLN A 96 26.08 -10.25 -26.30
C GLN A 96 26.22 -9.36 -25.05
N GLN A 97 25.50 -8.25 -24.96
CA GLN A 97 25.54 -7.34 -23.82
C GLN A 97 24.16 -7.15 -23.19
N ALA A 98 24.13 -7.13 -21.86
CA ALA A 98 22.99 -6.73 -21.07
C ALA A 98 23.19 -5.30 -20.55
N ARG A 99 22.07 -4.60 -20.36
CA ARG A 99 22.03 -3.21 -19.91
C ARG A 99 21.04 -3.07 -18.76
N ILE A 100 21.48 -2.46 -17.66
CA ILE A 100 20.64 -2.07 -16.53
C ILE A 100 20.56 -0.55 -16.49
N ILE A 101 19.35 0.00 -16.48
CA ILE A 101 19.11 1.44 -16.38
C ILE A 101 18.36 1.71 -15.08
N THR A 102 18.93 2.55 -14.23
CA THR A 102 18.36 2.97 -12.93
C THR A 102 18.51 4.48 -12.78
N GLY A 103 17.40 5.20 -12.88
CA GLY A 103 17.41 6.67 -12.90
C GLY A 103 18.22 7.20 -14.09
N GLY A 104 19.26 8.01 -13.81
CA GLY A 104 20.21 8.51 -14.81
C GLY A 104 21.46 7.64 -15.03
N VAL A 105 21.56 6.49 -14.36
CA VAL A 105 22.72 5.59 -14.46
C VAL A 105 22.39 4.46 -15.43
N SER A 106 23.27 4.25 -16.41
CA SER A 106 23.23 3.12 -17.35
C SER A 106 24.48 2.26 -17.16
N ILE A 107 24.29 0.99 -16.80
CA ILE A 107 25.35 0.01 -16.64
C ILE A 107 25.25 -1.01 -17.77
N GLU A 108 26.32 -1.17 -18.54
CA GLU A 108 26.42 -2.13 -19.64
C GLU A 108 27.47 -3.18 -19.30
N PHE A 109 27.13 -4.45 -19.52
CA PHE A 109 28.03 -5.57 -19.24
C PHE A 109 27.78 -6.74 -20.20
N PRO A 110 28.78 -7.58 -20.47
CA PRO A 110 28.59 -8.76 -21.32
C PRO A 110 27.69 -9.80 -20.63
N LEU A 111 26.89 -10.53 -21.42
CA LEU A 111 26.04 -11.62 -20.91
C LEU A 111 26.84 -12.79 -20.33
N SER A 112 28.13 -12.88 -20.64
CA SER A 112 29.07 -13.86 -20.09
C SER A 112 29.65 -13.46 -18.73
N ILE A 113 29.22 -12.34 -18.13
CA ILE A 113 29.73 -11.90 -16.83
C ILE A 113 29.39 -12.92 -15.75
N ASP A 114 30.37 -13.23 -14.90
CA ASP A 114 30.12 -14.06 -13.73
C ASP A 114 29.39 -13.27 -12.64
N GLU A 115 28.65 -13.99 -11.79
CA GLU A 115 27.84 -13.38 -10.73
C GLU A 115 28.65 -12.51 -9.76
N ALA A 116 29.88 -12.91 -9.41
CA ALA A 116 30.71 -12.16 -8.48
C ALA A 116 31.16 -10.82 -9.07
N SER A 117 31.47 -10.78 -10.37
CA SER A 117 31.78 -9.55 -11.08
C SER A 117 30.57 -8.64 -11.26
N LEU A 118 29.39 -9.21 -11.53
CA LEU A 118 28.14 -8.45 -11.62
C LEU A 118 27.76 -7.80 -10.27
N LEU A 119 27.92 -8.53 -9.16
CA LEU A 119 27.68 -7.99 -7.81
C LEU A 119 28.61 -6.83 -7.47
N LYS A 120 29.87 -6.85 -7.93
CA LYS A 120 30.80 -5.73 -7.75
C LYS A 120 30.34 -4.48 -8.51
N LEU A 121 29.85 -4.65 -9.75
CA LEU A 121 29.31 -3.55 -10.55
C LEU A 121 28.07 -2.93 -9.89
N LEU A 122 27.15 -3.76 -9.40
CA LEU A 122 25.95 -3.28 -8.71
C LEU A 122 26.27 -2.54 -7.41
N ARG A 123 27.25 -3.04 -6.63
CA ARG A 123 27.74 -2.35 -5.43
C ARG A 123 28.37 -1.01 -5.75
N ALA A 124 29.18 -0.93 -6.81
CA ALA A 124 29.81 0.31 -7.23
C ALA A 124 28.77 1.36 -7.66
N ALA A 125 27.76 0.95 -8.43
CA ALA A 125 26.67 1.84 -8.83
C ALA A 125 25.83 2.31 -7.63
N GLY A 126 25.52 1.41 -6.68
CA GLY A 126 24.78 1.75 -5.46
C GLY A 126 25.56 2.57 -4.43
N ALA A 127 26.89 2.65 -4.54
CA ALA A 127 27.75 3.45 -3.65
C ALA A 127 27.87 4.92 -4.08
N THR A 128 27.32 5.30 -5.23
CA THR A 128 27.25 6.71 -5.65
C THR A 128 26.16 7.42 -4.85
N LYS A 129 26.56 8.04 -3.73
CA LYS A 129 25.72 8.87 -2.87
C LYS A 129 26.37 10.23 -2.68
#